data_AF-A0AAE1GPN7-F1
#
_entry.id   AF-A0AAE1GPN7-F1
#
_cell.length_a   1.000
_cell.length_b   1.000
_cell.length_c   1.000
_cell.angle_alpha   90.00
_cell.angle_beta   90.00
_cell.angle_gamma   90.00
#
_symmetry.space_group_name_H-M   'P 1'
#
loop_
_entity.id
_entity.type
_entity.pdbx_description
1 polymer ?
#
loop_
_entity_poly.entity_id
_entity_poly.type
_entity_poly.pdbx_seq_one_letter_code
_entity_poly.pdbx_strand_id
1 'polypeptide(L)'
;MLKRLYELREEVAIFLDSQQKADLHDKFQSEGLQLTLAYLVDIFEALNAVNLKLQWKNINIILNHDTIRAFMAKLDLWKCRIQQGNAASFRNLYSALSHSNLGSELKKQIITHISDLKAEFIR
;
A
#
# COMPACT_ATOMS: atom_id res chain seq x y z
N MET A 1 10.28 6.67 0.83
CA MET A 1 11.26 5.62 1.20
C MET A 1 10.80 4.24 0.72
N LEU A 2 9.60 3.77 1.07
CA LEU A 2 9.08 2.46 0.66
C LEU A 2 9.08 2.22 -0.85
N LYS A 3 8.65 3.23 -1.64
CA LYS A 3 8.72 3.16 -3.11
C LYS A 3 10.12 2.81 -3.60
N ARG A 4 11.13 3.52 -3.09
CA ARG A 4 12.53 3.31 -3.50
C ARG A 4 13.04 1.92 -3.08
N LEU A 5 12.65 1.46 -1.89
CA LEU A 5 12.97 0.11 -1.43
C LEU A 5 12.36 -0.96 -2.34
N TYR A 6 11.11 -0.78 -2.76
CA TYR A 6 10.41 -1.71 -3.64
C TYR A 6 10.96 -1.70 -5.08
N GLU A 7 11.34 -0.52 -5.59
CA GLU A 7 12.01 -0.39 -6.90
C GLU A 7 13.37 -1.10 -6.91
N LEU A 8 14.12 -1.02 -5.81
CA LEU A 8 15.46 -1.62 -5.66
C LEU A 8 15.44 -3.00 -4.99
N ARG A 9 14.29 -3.68 -4.94
CA ARG A 9 14.13 -4.91 -4.16
C ARG A 9 15.08 -6.03 -4.61
N GLU A 10 15.41 -6.10 -5.90
CA GLU A 10 16.34 -7.10 -6.42
C GLU A 10 17.77 -6.80 -5.95
N GLU A 11 18.18 -5.54 -6.01
CA GLU A 11 19.49 -5.08 -5.54
C GLU A 11 19.63 -5.26 -4.02
N VAL A 12 18.55 -5.02 -3.27
CA VAL A 12 18.52 -5.27 -1.82
C VAL A 12 18.67 -6.75 -1.51
N ALA A 13 18.04 -7.63 -2.30
CA ALA A 13 18.19 -9.07 -2.14
C ALA A 13 19.63 -9.51 -2.43
N ILE A 14 20.21 -9.08 -3.55
CA ILE A 14 21.62 -9.35 -3.88
C ILE A 14 22.55 -8.84 -2.78
N PHE A 15 22.27 -7.65 -2.23
CA PHE A 15 23.04 -7.10 -1.13
C PHE A 15 22.95 -7.99 0.12
N LEU A 16 21.75 -8.40 0.52
CA LEU A 16 21.55 -9.27 1.70
C LEU A 16 22.27 -10.62 1.56
N ASP A 17 22.25 -11.20 0.36
CA ASP A 17 22.99 -12.42 0.04
C ASP A 17 24.51 -12.20 0.15
N SER A 18 25.03 -11.11 -0.44
CA SER A 18 26.46 -10.76 -0.36
C SER A 18 26.96 -10.54 1.08
N GLN A 19 26.08 -10.10 1.98
CA GLN A 19 26.36 -9.89 3.40
C GLN A 19 26.21 -11.17 4.23
N GLN A 20 25.97 -12.32 3.60
CA GLN A 20 25.71 -13.61 4.26
C GLN A 20 24.55 -13.53 5.26
N LYS A 21 23.51 -12.73 4.94
CA LYS A 21 22.31 -12.55 5.76
C LYS A 21 21.15 -13.40 5.23
N ALA A 22 21.36 -14.72 5.12
CA ALA A 22 20.38 -15.66 4.57
C ALA A 22 18.98 -15.51 5.19
N ASP A 23 18.88 -15.45 6.52
CA ASP A 23 17.59 -15.27 7.22
C ASP A 23 16.83 -14.02 6.80
N LEU A 24 17.54 -12.91 6.53
CA LEU A 24 16.93 -11.66 6.09
C LEU A 24 16.60 -11.70 4.60
N HIS A 25 17.49 -12.28 3.80
CA HIS A 25 17.27 -12.50 2.37
C HIS A 25 15.99 -13.31 2.14
N ASP A 26 15.85 -14.45 2.82
CA ASP A 26 14.72 -15.37 2.64
C ASP A 26 13.40 -14.75 3.09
N LYS A 27 13.43 -14.03 4.23
CA LYS A 27 12.27 -13.23 4.65
C LYS A 27 11.93 -12.14 3.65
N PHE A 28 12.95 -11.46 3.11
CA PHE A 28 12.77 -10.38 2.16
C PHE A 28 12.16 -10.87 0.85
N GLN A 29 12.60 -12.02 0.35
CA GLN A 29 12.12 -12.65 -0.87
C GLN A 29 10.82 -13.44 -0.70
N SER A 30 10.34 -13.64 0.54
CA SER A 30 9.07 -14.32 0.76
C SER A 30 7.91 -13.61 0.04
N GLU A 31 7.03 -14.40 -0.60
CA GLU A 31 5.88 -13.87 -1.33
C GLU A 31 5.02 -12.96 -0.43
N GLY A 32 4.79 -13.37 0.82
CA GLY A 32 4.02 -12.60 1.79
C GLY A 32 4.60 -11.21 2.04
N LEU A 33 5.92 -11.08 2.19
CA LEU A 33 6.56 -9.78 2.39
C LEU A 33 6.53 -8.96 1.11
N GLN A 34 6.82 -9.56 -0.05
CA GLN A 34 6.80 -8.86 -1.34
C GLN A 34 5.43 -8.26 -1.66
N LEU A 35 4.36 -9.04 -1.46
CA LEU A 35 2.99 -8.57 -1.64
C LEU A 35 2.60 -7.50 -0.62
N THR A 36 3.01 -7.66 0.64
CA THR A 36 2.76 -6.66 1.70
C THR A 36 3.47 -5.35 1.36
N LEU A 37 4.74 -5.41 0.96
CA LEU A 37 5.51 -4.23 0.57
C LEU A 37 4.89 -3.54 -0.64
N ALA A 38 4.47 -4.29 -1.66
CA ALA A 38 3.79 -3.76 -2.84
C ALA A 38 2.51 -2.98 -2.47
N TYR A 39 1.67 -3.56 -1.61
CA TYR A 39 0.48 -2.89 -1.06
C TYR A 39 0.84 -1.62 -0.29
N LEU A 40 1.87 -1.67 0.58
CA LEU A 40 2.30 -0.52 1.35
C LEU A 40 2.77 0.62 0.42
N VAL A 41 3.51 0.32 -0.65
CA VAL A 41 3.88 1.35 -1.63
C VAL A 41 2.64 2.03 -2.21
N ASP A 42 1.65 1.25 -2.66
CA ASP A 42 0.43 1.81 -3.27
C ASP A 42 -0.36 2.70 -2.30
N ILE A 43 -0.58 2.27 -1.05
CA ILE A 43 -1.36 3.04 -0.07
C ILE A 43 -0.60 4.30 0.39
N PHE A 44 0.72 4.22 0.58
CA PHE A 44 1.53 5.38 0.95
C PHE A 44 1.66 6.40 -0.20
N GLU A 45 1.71 5.96 -1.45
CA GLU A 45 1.64 6.88 -2.60
C GLU A 45 0.30 7.62 -2.62
N ALA A 46 -0.81 6.92 -2.35
CA ALA A 46 -2.13 7.54 -2.28
C ALA A 46 -2.23 8.55 -1.12
N LEU A 47 -1.70 8.21 0.05
CA LEU A 47 -1.62 9.11 1.20
C LEU A 47 -0.76 10.34 0.89
N ASN A 48 0.40 10.15 0.26
CA ASN A 48 1.25 11.26 -0.13
C ASN A 48 0.57 12.19 -1.14
N ALA A 49 -0.19 11.64 -2.09
CA ALA A 49 -0.95 12.46 -3.04
C ALA A 49 -2.04 13.30 -2.34
N VAL A 50 -2.71 12.76 -1.32
CA VAL A 50 -3.67 13.51 -0.50
C VAL A 50 -2.96 14.56 0.34
N ASN A 51 -1.88 14.19 1.03
CA ASN A 51 -1.11 15.11 1.86
C ASN A 51 -0.56 16.29 1.04
N LEU A 52 -0.01 16.02 -0.15
CA LEU A 52 0.43 17.06 -1.06
C LEU A 52 -0.72 17.98 -1.43
N LYS A 53 -1.89 17.44 -1.83
CA LYS A 53 -3.10 18.23 -2.10
C LYS A 53 -3.45 19.16 -0.94
N LEU A 54 -3.49 18.66 0.29
CA LEU A 54 -3.82 19.45 1.47
C LEU A 54 -2.79 20.57 1.78
N GLN A 55 -1.53 20.39 1.38
CA GLN A 55 -0.45 21.37 1.59
C GLN A 55 -0.42 22.52 0.57
N TRP A 56 -1.20 22.48 -0.51
CA TRP A 56 -1.20 23.57 -1.50
C TRP A 56 -1.78 24.85 -0.90
N LYS A 57 -1.01 25.95 -0.97
CA LYS A 57 -1.29 27.25 -0.34
C LYS A 57 -2.60 27.95 -0.72
N ASN A 58 -3.38 27.40 -1.67
CA ASN A 58 -4.61 28.01 -2.20
C ASN A 58 -5.88 27.17 -1.94
N ILE A 59 -5.83 26.17 -1.06
CA ILE A 59 -7.02 25.35 -0.75
C ILE A 59 -7.75 25.93 0.47
N ASN A 60 -9.00 26.37 0.27
CA ASN A 60 -9.90 26.76 1.37
C ASN A 60 -10.33 25.51 2.16
N ILE A 61 -10.66 25.67 3.45
CA ILE A 61 -11.10 24.64 4.40
C ILE A 61 -12.15 23.68 3.78
N ILE A 62 -13.09 24.21 2.99
CA ILE A 62 -14.13 23.41 2.31
C ILE A 62 -13.51 22.40 1.34
N LEU A 63 -12.53 22.81 0.53
CA LEU A 63 -11.87 21.95 -0.45
C LEU A 63 -10.91 20.95 0.22
N ASN A 64 -10.34 21.28 1.39
CA ASN A 64 -9.63 20.33 2.24
C ASN A 64 -10.57 19.24 2.76
N HIS A 65 -11.74 19.64 3.28
CA HIS A 65 -12.75 18.71 3.77
C HIS A 65 -13.26 17.77 2.66
N ASP A 66 -13.52 18.30 1.47
CA ASP A 66 -13.93 17.48 0.33
C ASP A 66 -12.81 16.54 -0.15
N THR A 67 -11.55 16.96 -0.08
CA THR A 67 -10.39 16.09 -0.41
C THR A 67 -10.31 14.90 0.55
N ILE A 68 -10.47 15.14 1.86
CA ILE A 68 -10.47 14.08 2.87
C ILE A 68 -11.68 13.15 2.67
N ARG A 69 -12.88 13.71 2.46
CA ARG A 69 -14.10 12.93 2.20
C ARG A 69 -13.97 12.05 0.96
N ALA A 70 -13.43 12.59 -0.13
CA ALA A 70 -13.19 11.83 -1.36
C ALA A 70 -12.17 10.71 -1.14
N PHE A 71 -11.14 10.94 -0.34
CA PHE A 71 -10.18 9.90 0.01
C PHE A 71 -10.81 8.79 0.86
N MET A 72 -11.61 9.13 1.87
CA MET A 72 -12.35 8.13 2.66
C MET A 72 -13.30 7.27 1.79
N ALA A 73 -14.02 7.88 0.85
CA ALA A 73 -14.86 7.15 -0.10
C ALA A 73 -14.03 6.22 -1.01
N LYS A 74 -12.82 6.64 -1.39
CA LYS A 74 -11.88 5.81 -2.14
C LYS A 74 -11.41 4.59 -1.33
N LEU A 75 -11.11 4.78 -0.04
CA LEU A 75 -10.76 3.70 0.89
C LEU A 75 -11.89 2.66 1.00
N ASP A 76 -13.14 3.10 1.11
CA ASP A 76 -14.30 2.20 1.12
C ASP A 76 -14.40 1.37 -0.17
N LEU A 77 -14.26 2.02 -1.32
CA LEU A 77 -14.26 1.33 -2.61
C LEU A 77 -13.15 0.29 -2.71
N TRP A 78 -11.95 0.64 -2.25
CA TRP A 78 -10.80 -0.26 -2.26
C TRP A 78 -10.99 -1.46 -1.33
N LYS A 79 -11.54 -1.25 -0.14
CA LYS A 79 -11.94 -2.31 0.79
C LYS A 79 -12.92 -3.27 0.12
N CYS A 80 -13.99 -2.76 -0.50
CA CYS A 80 -14.97 -3.59 -1.21
C CYS A 80 -14.36 -4.43 -2.34
N ARG A 81 -13.45 -3.84 -3.12
CA ARG A 81 -12.73 -4.57 -4.19
C ARG A 81 -11.85 -5.68 -3.63
N ILE A 82 -11.09 -5.41 -2.57
CA ILE A 82 -10.26 -6.44 -1.92
C ILE A 82 -11.12 -7.55 -1.31
N GLN A 83 -12.29 -7.23 -0.73
CA GLN A 83 -13.27 -8.22 -0.28
C GLN A 83 -13.74 -9.16 -1.40
N GLN A 84 -13.78 -8.67 -2.65
CA GLN A 84 -14.10 -9.45 -3.85
C GLN A 84 -12.86 -10.15 -4.45
N GLY A 85 -11.68 -10.03 -3.85
CA GLY A 85 -10.43 -10.56 -4.38
C GLY A 85 -9.82 -9.72 -5.51
N ASN A 86 -10.34 -8.52 -5.74
CA ASN A 86 -9.88 -7.63 -6.80
C ASN A 86 -8.85 -6.61 -6.27
N ALA A 87 -7.59 -6.80 -6.66
CA ALA A 87 -6.48 -5.92 -6.28
C ALA A 87 -6.20 -4.79 -7.30
N ALA A 88 -6.99 -4.62 -8.36
CA ALA A 88 -6.71 -3.67 -9.46
C ALA A 88 -6.63 -2.19 -9.03
N SER A 89 -7.11 -1.86 -7.83
CA SER A 89 -6.93 -0.53 -7.22
C SER A 89 -5.49 -0.22 -6.78
N PHE A 90 -4.68 -1.26 -6.61
CA PHE A 90 -3.32 -1.23 -6.06
C PHE A 90 -2.38 -1.74 -7.15
N ARG A 91 -1.70 -0.82 -7.85
CA ARG A 91 -0.94 -1.13 -9.07
C ARG A 91 0.21 -2.09 -8.79
N ASN A 92 1.00 -1.80 -7.76
CA ASN A 92 2.17 -2.61 -7.42
C ASN A 92 1.71 -3.98 -6.89
N LEU A 93 0.70 -4.01 -6.02
CA LEU A 93 0.14 -5.26 -5.51
C LEU A 93 -0.42 -6.13 -6.64
N TYR A 94 -1.21 -5.54 -7.54
CA TYR A 94 -1.80 -6.24 -8.68
C TYR A 94 -0.72 -6.83 -9.60
N SER A 95 0.34 -6.05 -9.87
CA SER A 95 1.48 -6.53 -10.66
C SER A 95 2.24 -7.64 -9.96
N ALA A 96 2.41 -7.57 -8.64
CA ALA A 96 3.14 -8.56 -7.87
C ALA A 96 2.41 -9.90 -7.79
N LEU A 97 1.07 -9.91 -7.85
CA LEU A 97 0.27 -11.12 -7.79
C LEU A 97 0.53 -12.09 -8.96
N SER A 98 1.00 -11.66 -10.14
CA SER A 98 1.50 -12.54 -11.23
C SER A 98 0.76 -13.89 -11.40
N HIS A 99 -0.59 -13.87 -11.41
CA HIS A 99 -1.54 -15.01 -11.49
C HIS A 99 -1.94 -15.73 -10.19
N SER A 100 -1.32 -15.43 -9.05
CA SER A 100 -1.76 -15.89 -7.74
C SER A 100 -2.97 -15.10 -7.25
N ASN A 101 -3.83 -15.75 -6.46
CA ASN A 101 -4.93 -15.07 -5.79
C ASN A 101 -4.43 -14.43 -4.50
N LEU A 102 -5.07 -13.34 -4.08
CA LEU A 102 -4.75 -12.70 -2.83
C LEU A 102 -5.05 -13.66 -1.67
N GLY A 103 -4.01 -14.12 -0.97
CA GLY A 103 -4.13 -15.03 0.16
C GLY A 103 -5.10 -14.50 1.23
N SER A 104 -5.85 -15.40 1.86
CA SER A 104 -6.93 -15.05 2.80
C SER A 104 -6.44 -14.17 3.97
N GLU A 105 -5.23 -14.45 4.46
CA GLU A 105 -4.62 -13.70 5.55
C GLU A 105 -4.21 -12.29 5.12
N LEU A 106 -3.48 -12.15 4.01
CA LEU A 106 -3.10 -10.84 3.49
C LEU A 106 -4.32 -9.98 3.13
N LYS A 107 -5.35 -10.61 2.54
CA LYS A 107 -6.64 -9.97 2.26
C LYS A 107 -7.26 -9.39 3.54
N LYS A 108 -7.28 -10.16 4.64
CA LYS A 108 -7.77 -9.72 5.93
C LYS A 108 -6.95 -8.55 6.47
N GLN A 109 -5.62 -8.64 6.40
CA GLN A 109 -4.72 -7.57 6.86
C GLN A 109 -4.94 -6.25 6.09
N ILE A 110 -5.08 -6.31 4.76
CA ILE A 110 -5.38 -5.14 3.93
C ILE A 110 -6.73 -4.52 4.33
N ILE A 111 -7.76 -5.34 4.49
CA ILE A 111 -9.11 -4.87 4.87
C ILE A 111 -9.10 -4.19 6.26
N THR A 112 -8.40 -4.78 7.23
CA THR A 112 -8.24 -4.21 8.57
C THR A 112 -7.51 -2.89 8.49
N HIS A 113 -6.33 -2.85 7.84
CA HIS A 113 -5.55 -1.63 7.70
C HIS A 113 -6.32 -0.49 7.02
N ILE A 114 -7.07 -0.77 5.94
CA ILE A 114 -7.89 0.26 5.27
C ILE A 114 -8.98 0.79 6.22
N SER A 115 -9.56 -0.07 7.05
CA SER A 115 -10.60 0.33 8.02
C SER A 115 -10.02 1.21 9.11
N ASP A 116 -8.86 0.83 9.67
CA ASP A 116 -8.17 1.57 10.72
C ASP A 116 -7.67 2.91 10.18
N LEU A 117 -7.06 2.91 8.99
CA LEU A 117 -6.60 4.13 8.33
C LEU A 117 -7.75 5.12 8.09
N LYS A 118 -8.92 4.63 7.66
CA LYS A 118 -10.10 5.48 7.48
C LYS A 118 -10.56 6.09 8.81
N ALA A 119 -10.54 5.33 9.91
CA ALA A 119 -10.95 5.81 11.22
C ALA A 119 -10.08 7.00 11.71
N GLU A 120 -8.78 7.01 11.37
CA GLU A 120 -7.89 8.12 11.71
C GLU A 120 -8.24 9.45 11.00
N PHE A 121 -8.99 9.43 9.89
CA PHE A 121 -9.46 10.66 9.22
C PHE A 121 -10.78 11.20 9.79
N ILE A 122 -11.46 10.43 10.66
CA ILE A 122 -12.71 10.81 11.32
C ILE A 122 -12.43 11.44 12.69
N ARG A 123 -11.26 11.14 13.26
CA ARG A 123 -10.79 11.63 14.56
C ARG A 123 -10.44 13.11 14.51
#